data_AF-A0A352IYU3-F1
#
_entry.id   AF-A0A352IYU3-F1
#
_cell.length_a   1.000
_cell.length_b   1.000
_cell.length_c   1.000
_cell.angle_alpha   90.00
_cell.angle_beta   90.00
_cell.angle_gamma   90.00
#
_symmetry.space_group_name_H-M   'P 1'
#
loop_
_entity.id
_entity.type
_entity.pdbx_description
1 polymer ?
#
loop_
_entity_poly.entity_id
_entity_poly.type
_entity_poly.pdbx_seq_one_letter_code
_entity_poly.pdbx_strand_id
1 'polypeptide(L)'
;ICDWYLAVYADAYDWVELPNVLGMVMHADGGYLGSKPYAASGKYIQRMSDHCANCHYKVNKATEDDACPFNALYWHFIDRHRDDFAKNPRMGMMYRNWDKQKPEKREALLQRAGYLLTNLEKL
;
A
#
# COMPACT_ATOMS: atom_id res chain seq x y z
N ILE A 1 7.04 1.93 -13.56
CA ILE A 1 6.10 0.83 -13.20
C ILE A 1 5.43 0.30 -14.45
N CYS A 2 4.77 1.15 -15.26
CA CYS A 2 4.20 0.71 -16.53
C CYS A 2 5.23 0.04 -17.45
N ASP A 3 6.40 0.67 -17.65
CA ASP A 3 7.49 0.07 -18.43
C ASP A 3 7.92 -1.32 -17.94
N TRP A 4 7.86 -1.55 -16.62
CA TRP A 4 8.21 -2.84 -16.04
C TRP A 4 7.14 -3.88 -16.33
N TYR A 5 5.87 -3.56 -16.10
CA TYR A 5 4.75 -4.45 -16.43
C TYR A 5 4.72 -4.80 -17.92
N LEU A 6 4.96 -3.80 -18.79
CA LEU A 6 5.04 -3.98 -20.23
C LEU A 6 6.19 -4.91 -20.65
N ALA A 7 7.32 -4.86 -19.95
CA ALA A 7 8.49 -5.65 -20.29
C ALA A 7 8.45 -7.10 -19.79
N VAL A 8 7.79 -7.39 -18.67
CA VAL A 8 7.93 -8.70 -17.99
C VAL A 8 6.83 -9.71 -18.31
N TYR A 9 5.67 -9.26 -18.80
CA TYR A 9 4.54 -10.14 -19.11
C TYR A 9 4.40 -10.34 -20.62
N ALA A 10 4.29 -11.59 -21.05
CA ALA A 10 4.22 -11.95 -22.47
C ALA A 10 2.93 -11.47 -23.17
N ASP A 11 1.89 -11.15 -22.38
CA ASP A 11 0.61 -10.63 -22.84
C ASP A 11 0.48 -9.10 -22.66
N ALA A 12 1.56 -8.41 -22.27
CA ALA A 12 1.53 -6.98 -22.08
C ALA A 12 1.68 -6.23 -23.42
N TYR A 13 0.63 -5.51 -23.77
CA TYR A 13 0.60 -4.52 -24.83
C TYR A 13 0.02 -3.23 -24.26
N ASP A 14 0.54 -2.07 -24.68
CA ASP A 14 0.18 -0.76 -24.10
C ASP A 14 -1.32 -0.54 -23.91
N TRP A 15 -2.12 -0.93 -24.90
CA TRP A 15 -3.58 -0.70 -24.88
C TRP A 15 -4.29 -1.48 -23.75
N VAL A 16 -3.70 -2.59 -23.27
CA VAL A 16 -4.20 -3.37 -22.13
C VAL A 16 -3.47 -2.99 -20.85
N GLU A 17 -2.15 -2.90 -20.92
CA GLU A 17 -1.28 -2.72 -19.75
C GLU A 17 -1.49 -1.35 -19.11
N LEU A 18 -1.47 -0.28 -19.91
CA LEU A 18 -1.48 1.09 -19.42
C LEU A 18 -2.72 1.41 -18.57
N PRO A 19 -3.97 1.13 -19.01
CA PRO A 19 -5.13 1.40 -18.15
C PRO A 19 -5.16 0.53 -16.89
N ASN A 20 -4.68 -0.72 -16.96
CA ASN A 20 -4.61 -1.59 -15.79
C ASN A 20 -3.59 -1.06 -14.77
N VAL A 21 -2.40 -0.68 -15.20
CA VAL A 21 -1.34 -0.26 -14.29
C VAL A 21 -1.52 1.18 -13.83
N LEU A 22 -1.72 2.12 -14.74
CA LEU A 22 -1.84 3.54 -14.39
C LEU A 22 -3.14 3.82 -13.62
N GLY A 23 -4.26 3.28 -14.10
CA GLY A 23 -5.58 3.53 -13.50
C GLY A 23 -5.87 2.61 -12.34
N MET A 24 -5.91 1.30 -12.59
CA MET A 24 -6.34 0.35 -11.56
C MET A 24 -5.29 0.15 -10.46
N VAL A 25 -4.04 -0.17 -10.81
CA VAL A 25 -3.01 -0.47 -9.81
C VAL A 25 -2.54 0.79 -9.09
N MET A 26 -2.17 1.83 -9.84
CA MET A 26 -1.54 3.04 -9.29
C MET A 26 -2.53 4.12 -8.87
N HIS A 27 -3.78 4.07 -9.34
CA HIS A 27 -4.79 5.10 -9.11
C HIS A 27 -4.32 6.51 -9.53
N ALA A 28 -3.45 6.57 -10.53
CA ALA A 28 -2.85 7.82 -11.03
C ALA A 28 -3.78 8.56 -12.02
N ASP A 29 -4.88 7.93 -12.43
CA ASP A 29 -5.93 8.53 -13.26
C ASP A 29 -6.99 9.31 -12.46
N GLY A 30 -6.78 9.48 -11.14
CA GLY A 30 -7.72 10.15 -10.24
C GLY A 30 -9.01 9.36 -9.99
N GLY A 31 -9.03 8.07 -10.31
CA GLY A 31 -10.16 7.18 -10.11
C GLY A 31 -11.10 7.06 -11.31
N TYR A 32 -10.62 7.35 -12.52
CA TYR A 32 -11.37 7.14 -13.76
C TYR A 32 -11.76 5.65 -13.95
N LEU A 33 -10.84 4.72 -13.72
CA LEU A 33 -11.10 3.27 -13.81
C LEU A 33 -11.46 2.59 -12.48
N GLY A 34 -11.21 3.25 -11.33
CA GLY A 34 -11.40 2.64 -10.02
C GLY A 34 -11.89 3.64 -8.98
N SER A 35 -12.93 3.30 -8.22
CA SER A 35 -13.52 4.23 -7.23
C SER A 35 -12.73 4.37 -5.92
N LYS A 36 -11.63 3.63 -5.74
CA LYS A 36 -10.69 3.78 -4.61
C LYS A 36 -9.33 3.20 -5.00
N PRO A 37 -8.22 3.67 -4.38
CA PRO A 37 -6.92 3.05 -4.57
C PRO A 37 -6.90 1.62 -4.00
N TYR A 38 -6.26 0.69 -4.71
CA TYR A 38 -6.05 -0.69 -4.26
C TYR A 38 -4.86 -0.80 -3.28
N ALA A 39 -4.84 0.03 -2.25
CA ALA A 39 -3.86 -0.06 -1.17
C ALA A 39 -4.29 -1.08 -0.10
N ALA A 40 -3.39 -1.95 0.30
CA ALA A 40 -3.64 -2.96 1.34
C ALA A 40 -2.41 -3.16 2.23
N SER A 41 -2.66 -3.55 3.49
CA SER A 41 -1.62 -3.98 4.42
C SER A 41 -1.31 -5.47 4.24
N GLY A 42 -0.27 -5.96 4.94
CA GLY A 42 0.12 -7.37 4.90
C GLY A 42 -1.00 -8.33 5.33
N LYS A 43 -1.98 -7.87 6.12
CA LYS A 43 -3.17 -8.67 6.49
C LYS A 43 -3.99 -9.14 5.28
N TYR A 44 -4.03 -8.36 4.20
CA TYR A 44 -4.71 -8.79 2.97
C TYR A 44 -3.94 -9.96 2.34
N ILE A 45 -2.62 -9.83 2.21
CA ILE A 45 -1.74 -10.87 1.67
C ILE A 45 -1.87 -12.16 2.49
N GLN A 46 -1.81 -12.06 3.82
CA GLN A 46 -1.98 -13.22 4.71
C GLN A 46 -3.31 -13.94 4.53
N ARG A 47 -4.41 -13.20 4.25
CA ARG A 47 -5.73 -13.82 4.08
C ARG A 47 -5.91 -14.46 2.70
N MET A 48 -5.24 -13.91 1.69
CA MET A 48 -5.42 -14.31 0.29
C MET A 48 -4.31 -15.26 -0.21
N SER A 49 -3.30 -15.57 0.61
CA SER A 49 -2.16 -16.39 0.25
C SER A 49 -1.55 -17.10 1.45
N ASP A 50 -0.60 -17.99 1.21
CA ASP A 50 0.21 -18.69 2.21
C ASP A 50 1.63 -18.09 2.37
N HIS A 51 1.97 -17.04 1.61
CA HIS A 51 3.32 -16.43 1.60
C HIS A 51 3.81 -15.99 2.98
N CYS A 52 2.90 -15.58 3.88
CA CYS A 52 3.27 -15.13 5.22
C CYS A 52 3.74 -16.25 6.15
N ALA A 53 3.45 -17.53 5.86
CA ALA A 53 3.77 -18.65 6.74
C ALA A 53 5.28 -18.83 6.94
N ASN A 54 6.05 -18.67 5.85
CA ASN A 54 7.50 -18.85 5.82
C ASN A 54 8.27 -17.54 5.56
N CYS A 55 7.61 -16.39 5.70
CA CYS A 55 8.25 -15.09 5.46
C CYS A 55 9.19 -14.73 6.61
N HIS A 56 10.33 -14.11 6.27
CA HIS A 56 11.23 -13.48 7.23
C HIS A 56 10.47 -12.48 8.11
N TYR A 57 9.61 -11.68 7.48
CA TYR A 57 8.79 -10.68 8.15
C TYR A 57 7.55 -11.27 8.84
N LYS A 58 7.19 -10.69 9.98
CA LYS A 58 6.01 -11.03 10.76
C LYS A 58 4.85 -10.11 10.40
N VAL A 59 3.85 -10.68 9.75
CA VAL A 59 2.67 -9.95 9.24
C VAL A 59 1.75 -9.38 10.32
N ASN A 60 1.84 -9.91 11.54
CA ASN A 60 1.10 -9.41 12.70
C ASN A 60 1.78 -8.23 13.40
N LYS A 61 3.05 -7.94 13.08
CA LYS A 61 3.84 -6.81 13.58
C LYS A 61 3.79 -5.64 12.60
N ALA A 62 3.98 -4.41 13.08
CA ALA A 62 3.80 -3.22 12.24
C ALA A 62 4.90 -2.17 12.35
N THR A 63 5.66 -2.15 13.44
CA THR A 63 6.66 -1.10 13.72
C THR A 63 8.04 -1.66 14.03
N GLU A 64 8.10 -2.92 14.44
CA GLU A 64 9.31 -3.66 14.78
C GLU A 64 10.21 -3.92 13.56
N ASP A 65 11.47 -4.29 13.80
CA ASP A 65 12.45 -4.49 12.72
C ASP A 65 12.10 -5.67 11.80
N ASP A 66 11.48 -6.71 12.34
CA ASP A 66 10.96 -7.85 11.59
C ASP A 66 9.48 -7.68 11.19
N ALA A 67 8.89 -6.50 11.34
CA ALA A 67 7.52 -6.24 10.91
C ALA A 67 7.38 -6.26 9.38
N CYS A 68 6.25 -6.78 8.90
CA CYS A 68 5.91 -6.73 7.47
C CYS A 68 5.89 -5.28 6.95
N PRO A 69 6.72 -4.93 5.94
CA PRO A 69 6.82 -3.56 5.43
C PRO A 69 5.48 -2.96 4.98
N PHE A 70 4.61 -3.78 4.40
CA PHE A 70 3.27 -3.37 3.95
C PHE A 70 2.42 -2.77 5.08
N ASN A 71 2.63 -3.15 6.33
CA ASN A 71 1.80 -2.65 7.44
C ASN A 71 2.07 -1.17 7.74
N ALA A 72 3.34 -0.78 7.82
CA ALA A 72 3.73 0.63 8.01
C ALA A 72 3.49 1.44 6.73
N LEU A 73 3.91 0.92 5.58
CA LEU A 73 3.77 1.60 4.29
C LEU A 73 2.30 1.86 3.93
N TYR A 74 1.40 0.95 4.27
CA TYR A 74 -0.05 1.15 4.09
C TYR A 74 -0.53 2.40 4.84
N TRP A 75 -0.22 2.52 6.13
CA TRP A 75 -0.68 3.68 6.90
C TRP A 75 0.00 4.97 6.49
N HIS A 76 1.28 4.91 6.13
CA HIS A 76 1.99 6.05 5.55
C HIS A 76 1.37 6.52 4.23
N PHE A 77 0.96 5.59 3.34
CA PHE A 77 0.26 5.94 2.11
C PHE A 77 -1.08 6.62 2.39
N ILE A 78 -1.86 6.09 3.34
CA ILE A 78 -3.16 6.65 3.75
C ILE A 78 -2.97 8.06 4.33
N ASP A 79 -2.03 8.25 5.25
CA ASP A 79 -1.79 9.54 5.89
C ASP A 79 -1.29 10.60 4.90
N ARG A 80 -0.31 10.24 4.06
CA ARG A 80 0.30 11.16 3.08
C ARG A 80 -0.70 11.71 2.05
N HIS A 81 -1.69 10.92 1.64
CA HIS A 81 -2.68 11.30 0.62
C HIS A 81 -4.04 11.63 1.24
N ARG A 82 -4.04 12.08 2.51
CA ARG A 82 -5.27 12.44 3.21
C ARG A 82 -6.05 13.52 2.47
N ASP A 83 -5.38 14.57 2.00
CA ASP A 83 -6.05 15.69 1.34
C ASP A 83 -6.75 15.28 0.03
N ASP A 84 -6.14 14.34 -0.69
CA ASP A 84 -6.69 13.81 -1.95
C ASP A 84 -7.88 12.87 -1.70
N PHE A 85 -7.74 11.97 -0.71
CA PHE A 85 -8.69 10.87 -0.54
C PHE A 85 -9.72 11.07 0.59
N ALA A 86 -9.58 12.06 1.46
CA ALA A 86 -10.50 12.27 2.58
C ALA A 86 -11.93 12.55 2.11
N LYS A 87 -12.10 13.11 0.91
CA LYS A 87 -13.40 13.36 0.28
C LYS A 87 -14.00 12.09 -0.36
N ASN A 88 -13.22 11.02 -0.55
CA ASN A 88 -13.72 9.77 -1.11
C ASN A 88 -14.53 8.98 -0.06
N PRO A 89 -15.85 8.77 -0.27
CA PRO A 89 -16.69 8.09 0.72
C PRO A 89 -16.22 6.66 1.05
N ARG A 90 -15.59 5.96 0.08
CA ARG A 90 -15.07 4.60 0.27
C ARG A 90 -13.82 4.55 1.15
N MET A 91 -13.13 5.67 1.33
CA MET A 91 -11.94 5.81 2.18
C MET A 91 -12.27 6.27 3.60
N GLY A 92 -13.51 6.73 3.85
CA GLY A 92 -13.90 7.29 5.14
C GLY A 92 -13.71 6.36 6.33
N MET A 93 -13.95 5.05 6.18
CA MET A 93 -13.70 4.09 7.26
C MET A 93 -12.20 3.98 7.60
N MET A 94 -11.33 3.98 6.58
CA MET A 94 -9.88 3.89 6.77
C MET A 94 -9.36 5.10 7.54
N TYR A 95 -9.81 6.32 7.20
CA TYR A 95 -9.42 7.52 7.94
C TYR A 95 -9.96 7.55 9.37
N ARG A 96 -11.20 7.10 9.60
CA ARG A 96 -11.72 6.95 10.97
C ARG A 96 -10.89 5.96 11.78
N ASN A 97 -10.44 4.88 11.16
CA ASN A 97 -9.58 3.90 11.84
C ASN A 97 -8.19 4.47 12.12
N TRP A 98 -7.64 5.27 11.21
CA TRP A 98 -6.38 6.01 11.42
C TRP A 98 -6.50 6.99 12.59
N ASP A 99 -7.54 7.83 12.59
CA ASP A 99 -7.75 8.87 13.60
C ASP A 99 -8.02 8.31 15.00
N LYS A 100 -8.56 7.09 15.09
CA LYS A 100 -8.74 6.36 16.35
C LYS A 100 -7.45 5.77 16.93
N GLN A 101 -6.36 5.70 16.15
CA GLN A 101 -5.09 5.20 16.67
C GLN A 101 -4.48 6.19 17.65
N LYS A 102 -3.83 5.65 18.69
CA LYS A 102 -3.09 6.47 19.65
C LYS A 102 -2.00 7.28 18.94
N PRO A 103 -1.75 8.55 19.32
CA PRO A 103 -0.73 9.39 18.69
C PRO A 103 0.64 8.71 18.61
N GLU A 104 1.07 8.03 19.67
CA GLU A 104 2.36 7.36 19.75
C GLU A 104 2.47 6.22 18.72
N LYS A 105 1.36 5.52 18.48
CA LYS A 105 1.29 4.45 17.48
C LYS A 105 1.35 5.00 16.06
N ARG A 106 0.68 6.13 15.79
CA ARG A 106 0.72 6.79 14.48
C ARG A 106 2.15 7.23 14.17
N GLU A 107 2.79 7.90 15.13
CA GLU A 107 4.18 8.34 15.00
C GLU A 107 5.11 7.15 14.73
N ALA A 108 5.00 6.07 15.49
CA ALA A 108 5.83 4.87 15.29
C ALA A 108 5.62 4.24 13.89
N LEU A 109 4.39 4.21 13.37
CA LEU A 109 4.10 3.71 12.03
C LEU A 109 4.72 4.60 10.94
N LEU A 110 4.62 5.92 11.09
CA LEU A 110 5.20 6.88 10.14
C LEU A 110 6.72 6.86 10.16
N GLN A 111 7.34 6.80 11.35
CA GLN A 111 8.78 6.64 11.51
C GLN A 111 9.28 5.35 10.87
N ARG A 112 8.62 4.22 11.12
CA ARG A 112 8.97 2.94 10.50
C ARG A 112 8.85 3.02 8.98
N ALA A 113 7.76 3.59 8.46
CA ALA A 113 7.58 3.76 7.02
C ALA A 113 8.66 4.64 6.40
N GLY A 114 9.02 5.76 7.03
CA GLY A 114 10.11 6.63 6.59
C GLY A 114 11.47 5.92 6.54
N TYR A 115 11.76 5.10 7.56
CA TYR A 115 12.94 4.24 7.56
C TYR A 115 12.95 3.25 6.39
N LEU A 116 11.83 2.56 6.15
CA LEU A 116 11.69 1.59 5.06
C LEU A 116 11.87 2.26 3.69
N LEU A 117 11.28 3.44 3.48
CA LEU A 117 11.39 4.20 2.23
C LEU A 117 12.82 4.69 1.97
N THR A 118 13.56 5.03 3.03
CA THR A 118 14.97 5.44 2.91
C THR A 118 15.90 4.25 2.63
N ASN A 119 15.47 3.03 2.96
CA ASN A 119 16.27 1.81 2.85
C ASN A 119 15.62 0.73 1.97
N LEU A 120 14.89 1.13 0.91
CA LEU A 120 14.19 0.20 0.01
C LEU A 120 15.10 -0.90 -0.56
N GLU A 121 16.34 -0.55 -0.88
CA GLU A 121 17.36 -1.46 -1.44
C GLU A 121 17.87 -2.52 -0.43
N LYS A 122 17.49 -2.41 0.85
CA LYS A 122 17.92 -3.33 1.92
C LYS A 122 16.75 -4.17 2.48
N LEU A 123 15.59 -4.09 1.85
CA LEU A 123 14.43 -4.93 2.17
C LEU A 123 14.58 -6.35 1.63
#